data_AF-A0A7X1FEI8-F1
#
_entry.id   AF-A0A7X1FEI8-F1
#
_cell.length_a   1.000
_cell.length_b   1.000
_cell.length_c   1.000
_cell.angle_alpha   90.00
_cell.angle_beta   90.00
_cell.angle_gamma   90.00
#
_symmetry.space_group_name_H-M   'P 1'
#
loop_
_entity.id
_entity.type
_entity.pdbx_description
1 polymer ?
#
loop_
_entity_poly.entity_id
_entity_poly.type
_entity_poly.pdbx_seq_one_letter_code
_entity_poly.pdbx_strand_id
1 'polypeptide(L)'
;MDVLLALVNVVGSVFSLILIHLAFESLWLKLLGRVLAGELRSIAIKLRMTVQALDYPENADESIAVLLERNSPDLIRNRISDFLGSLATGLFWIASAAEVIIFVWISWTCWEEKSLDLVGMWLLPVVQISLVAALSILAISSYLLTGRIPGQARRTRNAALAS
;
A
#
# COMPACT_ATOMS: atom_id res chain seq x y z
N MET A 1 15.56 -26.90 -26.30
CA MET A 1 16.26 -26.27 -25.16
C MET A 1 15.76 -24.84 -24.98
N ASP A 2 15.74 -24.07 -26.06
CA ASP A 2 15.29 -22.66 -26.14
C ASP A 2 13.87 -22.41 -25.64
N VAL A 3 12.90 -23.24 -26.04
CA VAL A 3 11.50 -23.12 -25.59
C VAL A 3 11.35 -23.34 -24.08
N LEU A 4 12.11 -24.30 -23.51
CA LEU A 4 12.07 -24.58 -22.08
C LEU A 4 12.65 -23.38 -21.29
N LEU A 5 13.74 -22.81 -21.77
CA LEU A 5 14.38 -21.65 -21.15
C LEU A 5 13.49 -20.40 -21.21
N ALA A 6 12.77 -20.22 -22.33
CA ALA A 6 11.75 -19.18 -22.45
C ALA A 6 10.62 -19.34 -21.45
N LEU A 7 10.09 -20.55 -21.34
CA LEU A 7 8.99 -20.87 -20.45
C LEU A 7 9.40 -20.66 -18.98
N VAL A 8 10.62 -21.04 -18.61
CA VAL A 8 11.17 -20.80 -17.26
C VAL A 8 11.30 -19.31 -16.94
N ASN A 9 11.75 -18.48 -17.87
CA ASN A 9 11.90 -17.04 -17.61
C ASN A 9 10.56 -16.32 -17.49
N VAL A 10 9.60 -16.63 -18.37
CA VAL A 10 8.25 -16.04 -18.33
C VAL A 10 7.49 -16.51 -17.09
N VAL A 11 7.44 -17.81 -16.85
CA VAL A 11 6.75 -18.35 -15.66
C VAL A 11 7.46 -17.92 -14.39
N GLY A 12 8.79 -17.91 -14.38
CA GLY A 12 9.61 -17.52 -13.25
C GLY A 12 9.45 -16.04 -12.88
N SER A 13 9.39 -15.13 -13.85
CA SER A 13 9.18 -13.70 -13.60
C SER A 13 7.77 -13.42 -13.07
N VAL A 14 6.74 -14.00 -13.70
CA VAL A 14 5.34 -13.86 -13.27
C VAL A 14 5.14 -14.45 -11.87
N PHE A 15 5.70 -15.63 -11.61
CA PHE A 15 5.63 -16.26 -10.29
C PHE A 15 6.32 -15.41 -9.22
N SER A 16 7.48 -14.83 -9.57
CA SER A 16 8.23 -13.93 -8.68
C SER A 16 7.44 -12.65 -8.37
N LEU A 17 6.75 -12.06 -9.35
CA LEU A 17 5.85 -10.91 -9.13
C LEU A 17 4.75 -11.23 -8.12
N ILE A 18 4.09 -12.38 -8.28
CA ILE A 18 3.02 -12.84 -7.38
C ILE A 18 3.59 -13.00 -5.96
N LEU A 19 4.75 -13.66 -5.81
CA LEU A 19 5.38 -13.86 -4.52
C LEU A 19 5.77 -12.54 -3.84
N ILE A 20 6.36 -11.60 -4.58
CA ILE A 20 6.74 -10.28 -4.05
C ILE A 20 5.49 -9.52 -3.60
N HIS A 21 4.42 -9.55 -4.40
CA HIS A 21 3.16 -8.89 -4.07
C HIS A 21 2.54 -9.47 -2.79
N LEU A 22 2.40 -10.80 -2.70
CA LEU A 22 1.87 -11.48 -1.51
C LEU A 22 2.71 -11.22 -0.26
N ALA A 23 4.05 -11.24 -0.40
CA ALA A 23 4.95 -10.95 0.70
C ALA A 23 4.78 -9.52 1.21
N PHE A 24 4.68 -8.55 0.28
CA PHE A 24 4.46 -7.15 0.61
C PHE A 24 3.10 -6.92 1.26
N GLU A 25 2.00 -7.45 0.71
CA GLU A 25 0.67 -7.32 1.29
C GLU A 25 0.59 -7.92 2.69
N SER A 26 1.17 -9.11 2.90
CA SER A 26 1.23 -9.76 4.21
C SER A 26 1.97 -8.91 5.24
N LEU A 27 3.11 -8.33 4.86
CA LEU A 27 3.87 -7.43 5.72
C LEU A 27 3.07 -6.15 6.02
N TRP A 28 2.44 -5.59 5.00
CA TRP A 28 1.65 -4.37 5.11
C TRP A 28 0.44 -4.54 6.02
N LEU A 29 -0.30 -5.64 5.89
CA LEU A 29 -1.43 -5.97 6.75
C LEU A 29 -1.02 -6.12 8.22
N LYS A 30 0.13 -6.77 8.49
CA LYS A 30 0.68 -6.88 9.85
C LYS A 30 1.02 -5.51 10.45
N LEU A 31 1.61 -4.61 9.65
CA LEU A 31 1.92 -3.25 10.08
C LEU A 31 0.65 -2.46 10.35
N LEU A 32 -0.33 -2.54 9.45
CA LEU A 32 -1.62 -1.86 9.59
C LEU A 32 -2.37 -2.31 10.85
N GLY A 33 -2.38 -3.62 11.14
CA GLY A 33 -3.00 -4.14 12.35
C GLY A 33 -2.38 -3.59 13.64
N ARG A 34 -1.04 -3.40 13.68
CA ARG A 34 -0.36 -2.78 14.82
C ARG A 34 -0.73 -1.31 14.99
N VAL A 35 -0.81 -0.57 13.88
CA VAL A 35 -1.18 0.85 13.90
C VAL A 35 -2.64 1.02 14.34
N LEU A 36 -3.55 0.22 13.79
CA LEU A 36 -4.97 0.26 14.14
C LEU A 36 -5.19 -0.07 15.62
N ALA A 37 -4.52 -1.10 16.15
CA ALA A 37 -4.58 -1.44 17.57
C ALA A 37 -4.06 -0.28 18.46
N GLY A 38 -3.03 0.43 18.02
CA GLY A 38 -2.53 1.63 18.69
C GLY A 38 -3.55 2.78 18.66
N GLU A 39 -4.22 3.00 17.54
CA GLU A 39 -5.27 4.01 17.42
C GLU A 39 -6.48 3.69 18.31
N LEU A 40 -6.99 2.45 18.29
CA LEU A 40 -8.09 2.02 19.16
C LEU A 40 -7.78 2.23 20.63
N ARG A 41 -6.57 1.84 21.08
CA ARG A 41 -6.13 2.11 22.47
C ARG A 41 -6.13 3.59 22.80
N SER A 42 -5.64 4.43 21.90
CA SER A 42 -5.60 5.87 22.14
C SER A 42 -6.99 6.52 22.21
N ILE A 43 -7.96 6.00 21.45
CA ILE A 43 -9.37 6.43 21.50
C ILE A 43 -9.99 6.00 22.83
N ALA A 44 -9.82 4.73 23.20
CA ALA A 44 -10.30 4.17 24.47
C ALA A 44 -9.77 4.98 25.68
N ILE A 45 -8.49 5.35 25.67
CA ILE A 45 -7.89 6.22 26.70
C ILE A 45 -8.55 7.60 26.73
N LYS A 46 -8.77 8.23 25.56
CA LYS A 46 -9.38 9.56 25.48
C LYS A 46 -10.82 9.55 26.01
N LEU A 47 -11.56 8.50 25.71
CA LEU A 47 -12.94 8.28 26.18
C LEU A 47 -13.03 7.64 27.58
N ARG A 48 -11.88 7.39 28.24
CA ARG A 48 -11.79 6.76 29.56
C ARG A 48 -12.54 5.43 29.67
N MET A 49 -12.51 4.63 28.61
CA MET A 49 -13.18 3.33 28.52
C MET A 49 -12.20 2.24 28.11
N THR A 50 -12.65 0.98 28.16
CA THR A 50 -11.86 -0.14 27.65
C THR A 50 -11.94 -0.22 26.13
N VAL A 51 -10.98 -0.88 25.49
CA VAL A 51 -11.03 -1.09 24.02
C VAL A 51 -12.28 -1.89 23.64
N GLN A 52 -12.68 -2.87 24.46
CA GLN A 52 -13.92 -3.64 24.23
C GLN A 52 -15.18 -2.77 24.29
N ALA A 53 -15.15 -1.67 25.06
CA ALA A 53 -16.30 -0.79 25.16
C ALA A 53 -16.55 0.01 23.88
N LEU A 54 -15.52 0.21 23.04
CA LEU A 54 -15.66 0.88 21.74
C LEU A 54 -16.55 0.10 20.75
N ASP A 55 -16.70 -1.21 20.94
CA ASP A 55 -17.49 -2.07 20.06
C ASP A 55 -19.00 -2.02 20.39
N TYR A 56 -19.40 -1.38 21.49
CA TYR A 56 -20.81 -1.24 21.83
C TYR A 56 -21.47 -0.12 20.99
N PRO A 57 -22.66 -0.38 20.41
CA PRO A 57 -23.35 0.61 19.57
C PRO A 57 -23.60 1.95 20.27
N GLU A 58 -23.79 1.91 21.59
CA GLU A 58 -24.03 3.07 22.45
C GLU A 58 -22.85 4.06 22.47
N ASN A 59 -21.63 3.57 22.22
CA ASN A 59 -20.39 4.37 22.21
C ASN A 59 -19.92 4.73 20.79
N ALA A 60 -20.67 4.33 19.76
CA ALA A 60 -20.28 4.52 18.37
C ALA A 60 -20.16 6.01 18.02
N ASP A 61 -21.15 6.82 18.41
CA ASP A 61 -21.18 8.25 18.12
C ASP A 61 -20.02 9.00 18.77
N GLU A 62 -19.70 8.70 20.03
CA GLU A 62 -18.55 9.30 20.72
C GLU A 62 -17.21 8.89 20.10
N SER A 63 -17.10 7.63 19.69
CA SER A 63 -15.91 7.10 19.02
C SER A 63 -15.69 7.76 17.65
N ILE A 64 -16.77 7.92 16.88
CA ILE A 64 -16.78 8.61 15.59
C ILE A 64 -16.40 10.08 15.77
N ALA A 65 -16.97 10.77 16.76
CA ALA A 65 -16.65 12.17 17.05
C ALA A 65 -15.15 12.35 17.33
N VAL A 66 -14.56 11.49 18.16
CA VAL A 66 -13.11 11.50 18.44
C VAL A 66 -12.27 11.22 17.19
N LEU A 67 -12.69 10.28 16.35
CA LEU A 67 -12.01 9.96 15.09
C LEU A 67 -12.03 11.14 14.11
N LEU A 68 -13.18 11.80 13.97
CA LEU A 68 -13.35 12.96 13.08
C LEU A 68 -12.55 14.17 13.56
N GLU A 69 -12.58 14.47 14.86
CA GLU A 69 -11.79 15.55 15.45
C GLU A 69 -10.29 15.33 15.20
N ARG A 70 -9.79 14.13 15.49
CA ARG A 70 -8.37 13.80 15.35
C ARG A 70 -7.93 13.74 13.89
N ASN A 71 -8.82 13.36 12.96
CA ASN A 71 -8.53 13.28 11.53
C ASN A 71 -9.10 14.46 10.73
N SER A 72 -9.36 15.58 11.42
CA SER A 72 -9.82 16.83 10.80
C SER A 72 -8.82 17.31 9.73
N PRO A 73 -9.30 17.81 8.58
CA PRO A 73 -8.46 18.41 7.55
C PRO A 73 -7.75 19.70 8.01
N ASP A 74 -8.16 20.30 9.13
CA ASP A 74 -7.56 21.54 9.65
C ASP A 74 -6.15 21.31 10.22
N LEU A 75 -5.87 20.08 10.65
CA LEU A 75 -4.57 19.72 11.20
C LEU A 75 -3.54 19.54 10.08
N ILE A 76 -2.48 20.37 10.10
CA ILE A 76 -1.39 20.33 9.09
C ILE A 76 -0.83 18.91 8.90
N ARG A 77 -0.63 18.17 10.00
CA ARG A 77 -0.15 16.78 9.96
C ARG A 77 -1.06 15.86 9.15
N ASN A 78 -2.37 16.08 9.18
CA ASN A 78 -3.35 15.31 8.43
C ASN A 78 -3.30 15.68 6.95
N ARG A 79 -3.15 16.97 6.62
CA ARG A 79 -2.97 17.42 5.23
C ARG A 79 -1.71 16.84 4.60
N ILE A 80 -0.61 16.77 5.35
CA ILE A 80 0.64 16.14 4.90
C ILE A 80 0.43 14.64 4.67
N SER A 81 -0.18 13.93 5.62
CA SER A 81 -0.51 12.50 5.47
C SER A 81 -1.40 12.28 4.23
N ASP A 82 -2.43 13.10 4.02
CA ASP A 82 -3.35 13.01 2.89
C ASP A 82 -2.64 13.28 1.54
N PHE A 83 -1.74 14.26 1.50
CA PHE A 83 -0.91 14.54 0.33
C PHE A 83 0.01 13.36 0.01
N LEU A 84 0.74 12.83 1.01
CA LEU A 84 1.60 11.67 0.84
C LEU A 84 0.81 10.43 0.42
N GLY A 85 -0.43 10.26 0.89
CA GLY A 85 -1.32 9.19 0.45
C GLY A 85 -1.71 9.32 -1.02
N SER A 86 -1.95 10.54 -1.48
CA SER A 86 -2.24 10.82 -2.89
C SER A 86 -1.01 10.58 -3.77
N LEU A 87 0.17 10.99 -3.31
CA LEU A 87 1.45 10.72 -3.98
C LEU A 87 1.74 9.22 -4.08
N ALA A 88 1.55 8.47 -2.98
CA ALA A 88 1.73 7.02 -2.96
C ALA A 88 0.78 6.33 -3.95
N THR A 89 -0.47 6.79 -4.02
CA THR A 89 -1.45 6.28 -5.00
C THR A 89 -1.00 6.57 -6.44
N GLY A 90 -0.53 7.79 -6.71
CA GLY A 90 0.01 8.16 -8.03
C GLY A 90 1.23 7.32 -8.43
N LEU A 91 2.17 7.09 -7.52
CA LEU A 91 3.34 6.25 -7.76
C LEU A 91 2.96 4.80 -8.05
N PHE A 92 1.98 4.26 -7.34
CA PHE A 92 1.44 2.93 -7.60
C PHE A 92 0.90 2.84 -9.04
N TRP A 93 0.04 3.78 -9.46
CA TRP A 93 -0.48 3.82 -10.83
C TRP A 93 0.62 3.92 -11.90
N ILE A 94 1.61 4.78 -11.68
CA ILE A 94 2.74 4.95 -12.61
C ILE A 94 3.54 3.66 -12.74
N ALA A 95 3.86 3.00 -11.61
CA ALA A 95 4.62 1.76 -11.63
C ALA A 95 3.82 0.60 -12.24
N SER A 96 2.53 0.46 -11.94
CA SER A 96 1.68 -0.53 -12.58
C SER A 96 1.57 -0.30 -14.10
N ALA A 97 1.48 0.95 -14.55
CA ALA A 97 1.51 1.25 -15.98
C ALA A 97 2.87 0.88 -16.61
N ALA A 98 3.98 1.16 -15.92
CA ALA A 98 5.31 0.78 -16.37
C ALA A 98 5.47 -0.75 -16.48
N GLU A 99 4.98 -1.52 -15.51
CA GLU A 99 4.99 -2.99 -15.55
C GLU A 99 4.22 -3.53 -16.76
N VAL A 100 3.03 -2.99 -17.04
CA VAL A 100 2.23 -3.37 -18.21
C VAL A 100 2.97 -3.05 -19.51
N ILE A 101 3.56 -1.86 -19.63
CA ILE A 101 4.32 -1.44 -20.81
C ILE A 101 5.53 -2.37 -21.02
N ILE A 102 6.30 -2.66 -19.96
CA ILE A 102 7.46 -3.55 -20.01
C ILE A 102 7.03 -4.96 -20.43
N PHE A 103 5.96 -5.49 -19.84
CA PHE A 103 5.45 -6.82 -20.16
C PHE A 103 5.02 -6.93 -21.63
N VAL A 104 4.26 -5.94 -22.13
CA VAL A 104 3.83 -5.89 -23.54
C VAL A 104 5.03 -5.76 -24.47
N TRP A 105 5.97 -4.87 -24.16
CA TRP A 105 7.17 -4.66 -24.98
C TRP A 105 8.02 -5.93 -25.08
N ILE A 106 8.34 -6.59 -23.96
CA ILE A 106 9.14 -7.83 -23.99
C ILE A 106 8.39 -8.96 -24.69
N SER A 107 7.06 -9.07 -24.48
CA SER A 107 6.25 -10.08 -25.17
C SER A 107 6.24 -9.87 -26.68
N TRP A 108 6.19 -8.61 -27.12
CA TRP A 108 6.24 -8.23 -28.53
C TRP A 108 7.60 -8.54 -29.16
N THR A 109 8.71 -8.17 -28.51
CA THR A 109 10.06 -8.44 -29.04
C THR A 109 10.35 -9.94 -29.09
N CYS A 110 9.89 -10.71 -28.10
CA CYS A 110 9.97 -12.18 -28.12
C CYS A 110 9.20 -12.79 -29.31
N TRP A 111 8.09 -12.16 -29.73
CA TRP A 111 7.29 -12.62 -30.87
C TRP A 111 7.97 -12.34 -32.21
N GLU A 112 8.52 -11.13 -32.40
CA GLU A 112 9.11 -10.71 -33.68
C GLU A 112 10.49 -11.33 -33.96
N GLU A 113 11.39 -11.31 -32.98
CA GLU A 113 12.81 -11.58 -33.27
C GLU A 113 13.21 -13.05 -33.18
N LYS A 114 12.33 -13.94 -32.69
CA LYS A 114 12.67 -15.33 -32.28
C LYS A 114 13.91 -15.40 -31.36
N SER A 115 14.34 -14.27 -30.82
CA SER A 115 15.56 -14.09 -30.06
C SER A 115 15.21 -14.05 -28.58
N LEU A 116 16.07 -14.70 -27.80
CA LEU A 116 15.84 -15.09 -26.43
C LEU A 116 16.19 -13.96 -25.43
N ASP A 117 15.80 -12.70 -25.69
CA ASP A 117 15.97 -11.64 -24.66
C ASP A 117 14.91 -11.76 -23.53
N LEU A 118 14.67 -13.01 -23.14
CA LEU A 118 13.80 -13.45 -22.04
C LEU A 118 14.42 -13.11 -20.68
N VAL A 119 15.71 -12.74 -20.64
CA VAL A 119 16.34 -12.15 -19.47
C VAL A 119 15.68 -10.81 -19.13
N GLY A 120 15.19 -10.06 -20.13
CA GLY A 120 14.43 -8.83 -19.94
C GLY A 120 13.19 -9.01 -19.05
N MET A 121 12.58 -10.21 -19.00
CA MET A 121 11.41 -10.48 -18.14
C MET A 121 11.70 -10.28 -16.65
N TRP A 122 12.97 -10.39 -16.23
CA TRP A 122 13.39 -10.12 -14.85
C TRP A 122 13.39 -8.63 -14.49
N LEU A 123 13.18 -7.73 -15.47
CA LEU A 123 12.96 -6.32 -15.18
C LEU A 123 11.66 -6.08 -14.41
N LEU A 124 10.63 -6.92 -14.63
CA LEU A 124 9.34 -6.81 -13.95
C LEU A 124 9.48 -6.90 -12.41
N PRO A 125 10.07 -7.99 -11.83
CA PRO A 125 10.27 -8.04 -10.38
C PRO A 125 11.19 -6.93 -9.86
N VAL A 126 12.14 -6.42 -10.67
CA VAL A 126 12.98 -5.28 -10.27
C VAL A 126 12.16 -4.00 -10.13
N VAL A 127 11.25 -3.72 -11.06
CA VAL A 127 10.32 -2.57 -10.96
C VAL A 127 9.44 -2.73 -9.71
N GLN A 128 8.88 -3.93 -9.49
CA GLN A 128 8.02 -4.18 -8.35
C GLN A 128 8.75 -4.00 -7.00
N ILE A 129 9.98 -4.51 -6.88
CA ILE A 129 10.80 -4.33 -5.67
C ILE A 129 11.11 -2.84 -5.46
N SER A 130 11.41 -2.11 -6.54
CA SER A 130 11.69 -0.67 -6.48
C SER A 130 10.47 0.13 -6.02
N LEU A 131 9.27 -0.23 -6.50
CA LEU A 131 8.01 0.36 -6.06
C LEU A 131 7.77 0.08 -4.57
N VAL A 132 7.92 -1.17 -4.13
CA VAL A 132 7.78 -1.56 -2.72
C VAL A 132 8.74 -0.75 -1.84
N ALA A 133 9.99 -0.59 -2.25
CA ALA A 133 10.97 0.21 -1.54
C ALA A 133 10.54 1.69 -1.46
N ALA A 134 10.12 2.29 -2.57
CA ALA A 134 9.67 3.69 -2.62
C ALA A 134 8.43 3.93 -1.73
N LEU A 135 7.44 3.04 -1.79
CA LEU A 135 6.24 3.12 -0.94
C LEU A 135 6.57 2.92 0.54
N SER A 136 7.51 2.03 0.85
CA SER A 136 7.97 1.81 2.22
C SER A 136 8.68 3.04 2.78
N ILE A 137 9.55 3.68 2.00
CA ILE A 137 10.21 4.93 2.36
C ILE A 137 9.16 6.02 2.62
N LEU A 138 8.20 6.20 1.70
CA LEU A 138 7.11 7.16 1.89
C LEU A 138 6.28 6.88 3.14
N ALA A 139 6.00 5.61 3.43
CA ALA A 139 5.26 5.22 4.62
C ALA A 139 6.01 5.57 5.90
N ILE A 140 7.31 5.25 5.95
CA ILE A 140 8.18 5.57 7.08
C ILE A 140 8.31 7.08 7.24
N SER A 141 8.57 7.82 6.16
CA SER A 141 8.66 9.29 6.19
C SER A 141 7.36 9.93 6.67
N SER A 142 6.20 9.47 6.16
CA SER A 142 4.89 9.94 6.63
C SER A 142 4.72 9.68 8.12
N TYR A 143 5.06 8.48 8.59
CA TYR A 143 4.92 8.11 9.99
C TYR A 143 5.83 8.95 10.90
N LEU A 144 7.09 9.19 10.50
CA LEU A 144 8.02 10.03 11.25
C LEU A 144 7.57 11.49 11.30
N LEU A 145 7.03 12.03 10.20
CA LEU A 145 6.61 13.43 10.12
C LEU A 145 5.26 13.70 10.79
N THR A 146 4.33 12.74 10.71
CA THR A 146 2.92 12.98 11.05
C THR A 146 2.38 12.07 12.14
N GLY A 147 3.11 11.01 12.51
CA GLY A 147 2.64 9.91 13.35
C GLY A 147 1.64 9.00 12.64
N ARG A 148 1.49 9.11 11.31
CA ARG A 148 0.46 8.42 10.52
C ARG A 148 1.00 7.84 9.22
N ILE A 149 0.35 6.77 8.77
CA ILE A 149 0.58 6.18 7.45
C ILE A 149 0.06 7.14 6.35
N PRO A 150 0.63 7.13 5.13
CA PRO A 150 0.14 7.94 4.02
C PRO A 150 -1.36 7.74 3.76
N GLY A 151 -2.12 8.84 3.76
CA GLY A 151 -3.56 8.87 3.47
C GLY A 151 -4.46 8.33 4.58
N GLN A 152 -3.91 8.03 5.77
CA GLN A 152 -4.68 7.45 6.88
C GLN A 152 -5.80 8.38 7.32
N ALA A 153 -5.54 9.68 7.51
CA ALA A 153 -6.54 10.62 8.01
C ALA A 153 -7.76 10.74 7.07
N ARG A 154 -7.54 10.89 5.76
CA ARG A 154 -8.60 10.86 4.76
C ARG A 154 -9.39 9.55 4.77
N ARG A 155 -8.73 8.40 4.85
CA ARG A 155 -9.41 7.09 4.87
C ARG A 155 -10.30 6.95 6.11
N THR A 156 -9.78 7.30 7.28
CA THR A 156 -10.53 7.25 8.54
C THR A 156 -11.73 8.19 8.51
N ARG A 157 -11.56 9.42 8.02
CA ARG A 157 -12.67 10.38 7.86
C ARG A 157 -13.74 9.85 6.91
N ASN A 158 -13.35 9.31 5.76
CA ASN A 158 -14.30 8.76 4.80
C ASN A 158 -15.05 7.53 5.35
N ALA A 159 -14.37 6.67 6.11
CA ALA A 159 -14.98 5.51 6.75
C ALA A 159 -16.00 5.95 7.82
N ALA A 160 -15.64 6.93 8.65
CA ALA A 160 -16.50 7.47 9.70
C ALA A 160 -17.73 8.23 9.19
N LEU A 161 -17.68 8.75 7.95
CA LEU A 161 -18.83 9.40 7.30
C LEU A 161 -19.72 8.42 6.53
N ALA A 162 -19.24 7.19 6.32
CA ALA A 162 -19.97 6.13 5.61
C ALA A 162 -20.72 5.17 6.55
N SER A 163 -20.42 5.22 7.86
CA SER A 163 -21.11 4.53 8.95
C SER A 163 -22.32 5.33 9.43
#